data_AF-A0A952X0D8-F1
#
_entry.id   AF-A0A952X0D8-F1
#
_cell.length_a   1.000
_cell.length_b   1.000
_cell.length_c   1.000
_cell.angle_alpha   90.00
_cell.angle_beta   90.00
_cell.angle_gamma   90.00
#
_symmetry.space_group_name_H-M   'P 1'
#
loop_
_entity.id
_entity.type
_entity.pdbx_description
1 polymer ?
#
loop_
_entity_poly.entity_id
_entity_poly.type
_entity_poly.pdbx_seq_one_letter_code
_entity_poly.pdbx_strand_id
1 'polypeptide(L)' 'MTQVARRMGAVFVDRCSQSWIVRDPDGNFWILPSAADGWRRRQPYDADKSDHLEPVPAHYRTMLGLPF' A
#
# COMPACT_ATOMS: atom_id res chain seq x y z
N MET A 1 29.34 -3.79 1.30
CA MET A 1 28.27 -4.00 2.29
C MET A 1 27.05 -3.23 1.81
N THR A 2 26.10 -3.90 1.17
CA THR A 2 24.94 -3.23 0.56
C THR A 2 23.97 -2.83 1.66
N GLN A 3 23.86 -1.54 1.92
CA GLN A 3 22.82 -0.99 2.79
C GLN A 3 21.48 -1.37 2.19
N VAL A 4 20.76 -2.32 2.81
CA VAL A 4 19.36 -2.55 2.50
C VAL A 4 18.65 -1.28 2.97
N ALA A 5 18.53 -0.31 2.07
CA ALA A 5 17.74 0.87 2.30
C ALA A 5 16.35 0.37 2.65
N ARG A 6 15.96 0.46 3.92
CA ARG A 6 14.64 0.08 4.40
C ARG A 6 13.66 0.93 3.62
N ARG A 7 13.07 0.36 2.56
CA ARG A 7 12.14 1.08 1.69
C ARG A 7 10.96 1.44 2.58
N MET A 8 10.73 2.73 2.78
CA MET A 8 9.50 3.18 3.44
C MET A 8 8.34 2.64 2.61
N GLY A 9 7.36 2.01 3.28
CA GLY A 9 6.20 1.52 2.56
C GLY A 9 5.48 2.68 1.86
N ALA A 10 4.90 2.36 0.71
CA ALA A 10 4.24 3.32 -0.16
C ALA A 10 2.76 3.00 -0.24
N VAL A 11 1.94 4.05 -0.35
CA VAL A 11 0.50 3.91 -0.51
C VAL A 11 0.16 4.40 -1.90
N PHE A 12 -0.70 3.66 -2.56
CA PHE A 12 -1.23 3.91 -3.87
C PHE A 12 -2.76 3.83 -3.79
N VAL A 13 -3.43 4.46 -4.74
CA VAL A 13 -4.84 4.24 -5.00
C VAL A 13 -4.97 3.56 -6.35
N ASP A 14 -5.70 2.45 -6.39
CA ASP A 14 -6.16 1.89 -7.65
C ASP A 14 -7.47 2.60 -8.02
N ARG A 15 -7.45 3.33 -9.14
CA ARG A 15 -8.62 4.11 -9.58
C ARG A 15 -9.74 3.26 -10.18
N CYS A 16 -9.42 2.08 -10.71
CA CYS A 16 -10.40 1.20 -11.36
C CYS A 16 -11.34 0.57 -10.33
N SER A 17 -10.76 0.11 -9.22
CA SER A 17 -11.43 -0.56 -8.10
C SER A 17 -11.69 0.38 -6.91
N GLN A 18 -11.25 1.64 -6.99
CA GLN A 18 -11.33 2.64 -5.92
C GLN A 18 -10.79 2.11 -4.58
N SER A 19 -9.74 1.30 -4.66
CA SER A 19 -9.17 0.59 -3.51
C SER A 19 -7.80 1.13 -3.15
N TRP A 20 -7.50 1.12 -1.85
CA TRP A 20 -6.18 1.49 -1.36
C TRP A 20 -5.22 0.33 -1.57
N ILE A 21 -4.14 0.55 -2.30
CA ILE A 21 -3.08 -0.43 -2.48
C ILE A 21 -1.86 0.01 -1.68
N VAL A 22 -1.35 -0.87 -0.84
CA VAL A 22 -0.20 -0.57 0.01
C VAL A 22 0.93 -1.51 -0.35
N ARG A 23 2.09 -0.93 -0.61
CA ARG A 23 3.35 -1.66 -0.75
C ARG A 23 4.08 -1.64 0.58
N ASP A 24 4.30 -2.82 1.16
CA ASP A 24 5.06 -2.96 2.39
C ASP A 24 6.58 -2.78 2.15
N PRO A 25 7.40 -2.65 3.22
CA PRO A 25 8.85 -2.52 3.10
C PRO A 25 9.55 -3.71 2.42
N ASP A 26 8.96 -4.89 2.49
CA ASP A 26 9.45 -6.11 1.83
C ASP A 26 9.14 -6.10 0.31
N GLY A 27 8.27 -5.20 -0.11
CA GLY A 27 7.90 -4.95 -1.49
C GLY A 27 6.63 -5.66 -1.94
N ASN A 28 5.89 -6.31 -1.03
CA ASN A 28 4.62 -6.95 -1.34
C ASN A 28 3.49 -5.92 -1.40
N PHE A 29 2.49 -6.20 -2.23
CA PHE A 29 1.33 -5.34 -2.40
C PHE A 29 0.09 -5.92 -1.71
N TRP A 30 -0.71 -5.01 -1.14
CA TRP A 30 -1.87 -5.35 -0.33
C TRP A 30 -3.04 -4.41 -0.65
N ILE A 31 -4.23 -4.95 -0.87
CA ILE A 31 -5.47 -4.17 -0.87
C ILE A 31 -5.87 -3.88 0.58
N LEU A 32 -6.09 -2.62 0.91
CA LEU A 32 -6.74 -2.19 2.14
C LEU A 32 -8.22 -1.87 1.88
N PRO A 33 -9.15 -2.55 2.55
CA PRO A 33 -10.53 -2.10 2.60
C PRO A 33 -10.64 -0.77 3.35
N SER A 34 -11.57 0.10 2.91
CA SER A 34 -11.89 1.39 3.54
C SER A 34 -12.62 1.24 4.89
N ALA A 35 -12.03 0.51 5.81
CA ALA A 35 -12.52 0.28 7.17
C ALA A 35 -11.44 0.71 8.18
N ALA A 36 -11.85 1.04 9.41
CA ALA A 36 -10.95 1.47 10.48
C ALA A 36 -9.80 0.47 10.75
N ASP A 37 -10.02 -0.83 10.53
CA ASP A 37 -9.03 -1.90 10.67
C ASP A 37 -8.49 -2.43 9.33
N GLY A 38 -8.45 -1.58 8.29
CA GLY A 38 -8.13 -1.97 6.92
C GLY A 38 -6.85 -2.79 6.80
N TRP A 39 -5.79 -2.43 7.53
CA TRP A 39 -4.52 -3.15 7.52
C TRP A 39 -4.60 -4.59 8.04
N ARG A 40 -5.45 -4.86 9.04
CA ARG A 40 -5.64 -6.22 9.59
C ARG A 40 -6.43 -7.12 8.65
N ARG A 41 -7.30 -6.51 7.85
CA ARG A 41 -8.17 -7.17 6.87
C ARG A 41 -7.62 -7.08 5.44
N ARG A 42 -6.34 -6.74 5.31
CA ARG A 42 -5.70 -6.58 4.01
C ARG A 42 -5.71 -7.90 3.24
N GLN A 43 -5.84 -7.79 1.93
CA GLN A 43 -5.79 -8.94 1.04
C GLN A 43 -4.56 -8.84 0.15
N PRO A 44 -3.92 -9.96 -0.21
CA PRO A 44 -2.81 -9.94 -1.16
C PRO A 44 -3.28 -9.34 -2.49
N TYR A 45 -2.45 -8.48 -3.06
CA TYR A 45 -2.70 -7.85 -4.34
C TYR A 45 -1.60 -8.25 -5.31
N ASP A 46 -1.99 -8.88 -6.41
CA ASP A 46 -1.08 -9.10 -7.52
C ASP A 46 -1.13 -7.86 -8.40
N ALA A 47 -0.13 -6.99 -8.26
CA ALA A 47 -0.03 -5.78 -9.06
C ALA A 47 0.42 -6.16 -10.47
N ASP A 48 -0.50 -6.15 -11.43
CA ASP A 48 -0.15 -6.34 -12.83
C ASP A 48 0.37 -5.01 -13.42
N LYS A 49 1.16 -5.10 -14.50
CA LYS A 49 1.66 -3.90 -15.19
C LYS A 49 0.54 -3.03 -15.78
N SER A 50 -0.66 -3.58 -15.91
CA SER A 50 -1.84 -2.87 -16.39
C SER A 50 -2.53 -2.01 -15.33
N ASP A 51 -2.16 -2.17 -14.06
CA ASP A 51 -2.81 -1.46 -12.96
C ASP A 51 -2.39 0.00 -12.90
N HIS A 52 -3.39 0.88 -12.87
CA HIS A 52 -3.18 2.32 -12.82
C HIS A 52 -3.07 2.78 -11.36
N LEU A 53 -1.96 2.41 -10.71
CA LEU A 53 -1.66 2.75 -9.33
C LEU A 53 -1.13 4.18 -9.23
N GLU A 54 -1.92 5.08 -8.64
CA GLU A 54 -1.48 6.45 -8.39
C GLU A 54 -0.89 6.57 -6.98
N PRO A 55 0.36 7.05 -6.82
CA PRO A 55 0.97 7.21 -5.52
C PRO A 55 0.24 8.32 -4.74
N VAL A 56 -0.09 8.04 -3.48
CA VAL A 56 -0.72 9.04 -2.61
C VAL A 56 0.29 9.64 -1.64
N PRO A 57 0.06 10.88 -1.18
CA PRO A 57 0.91 11.52 -0.19
C PRO A 57 1.10 10.71 1.10
N ALA A 58 2.25 10.91 1.73
CA ALA A 58 2.66 10.21 2.93
C ALA A 58 1.65 10.26 4.08
N HIS A 59 0.92 11.36 4.25
CA HIS A 59 -0.02 11.55 5.36
C HIS A 59 -1.19 10.56 5.36
N TYR A 60 -1.52 9.96 4.21
CA TYR A 60 -2.52 8.89 4.13
C TYR A 60 -2.08 7.61 4.86
N ARG A 61 -0.77 7.38 5.04
CA ARG A 61 -0.26 6.25 5.83
C ARG A 61 -0.75 6.30 7.28
N THR A 62 -0.70 7.50 7.87
CA THR A 62 -1.17 7.73 9.25
C THR A 62 -2.68 7.59 9.34
N MET A 63 -3.43 8.12 8.35
CA MET A 63 -4.89 7.96 8.33
C MET A 63 -5.34 6.51 8.15
N LEU A 64 -4.57 5.71 7.42
CA LEU A 64 -4.83 4.28 7.21
C LEU A 64 -4.31 3.37 8.34
N GLY A 65 -3.68 3.95 9.38
CA GLY A 65 -3.17 3.18 10.53
C GLY A 65 -2.08 2.18 10.16
N LEU A 66 -1.25 2.47 9.15
CA LEU A 66 -0.18 1.56 8.73
C LEU A 66 0.93 1.50 9.80
N PRO A 67 1.53 0.32 10.05
CA PRO A 67 2.49 0.12 11.13
C PRO A 67 3.94 0.54 10.79
N PHE A 68 4.18 1.26 9.69
CA PHE A 68 5.52 1.58 9.17
C PHE A 68 5.64 3.00 8.58
#